data_AF-S2RUP0-F1
#
_entry.id   AF-S2RUP0-F1
#
_cell.length_a   1.000
_cell.length_b   1.000
_cell.length_c   1.000
_cell.angle_alpha   90.00
_cell.angle_beta   90.00
_cell.angle_gamma   90.00
#
_symmetry.space_group_name_H-M   'P 1'
#
loop_
_entity.id
_entity.type
_entity.pdbx_description
1 polymer ?
#
loop_
_entity_poly.entity_id
_entity_poly.type
_entity_poly.pdbx_seq_one_letter_code
_entity_poly.pdbx_strand_id
1 'polypeptide(L)'
;TYTRRRLGQTSPAAADSVRHIPSAIALRQRPTVPGIRSTVGTATEALNVIRLMFSRLGSPVCPNGHRVSPTLDIAKAMDLPNDGESGMGMITCPTCGVRFMAFAAEDFAFNSTGACPTCGGTGQARTLAANRLIPDQTLTIRQGAVASWRLPGRNFMPFVAQAIGIDIDTPFQDLPKDQPEQVWHGERKKYAINIPSKTGKIFHMDHAQYENAFNAVEDSLATTKNERAIQRLNRFYEFGICPTCHGSRFAPKLLSQHLVDQNIAQVSDMTLTQLAAFIPEIYHWLPADMQSLAHDIIQELTQLLKPIMDLGLSYLTLSRAAASLSTGELQRIQLSRTLRTETPASFTSLMNRPSACMLQTFLDC
;
A
#
# COMPACT_ATOMS: atom_id res chain seq x y z
N THR A 1 12.32 -54.73 -39.51
CA THR A 1 13.26 -55.07 -38.42
C THR A 1 13.75 -53.78 -37.79
N TYR A 2 13.23 -53.40 -36.61
CA TYR A 2 13.75 -52.25 -35.87
C TYR A 2 13.85 -52.65 -34.39
N THR A 3 15.09 -52.78 -33.94
CA THR A 3 15.47 -53.39 -32.66
C THR A 3 15.39 -52.36 -31.54
N ARG A 4 14.45 -52.52 -30.60
CA ARG A 4 14.34 -51.66 -29.41
C ARG A 4 15.43 -52.04 -28.41
N ARG A 5 16.57 -51.33 -28.44
CA ARG A 5 17.61 -51.43 -27.39
C ARG A 5 16.99 -51.00 -26.05
N ARG A 6 16.83 -51.94 -25.11
CA ARG A 6 16.56 -51.62 -23.70
C ARG A 6 17.84 -51.03 -23.10
N LEU A 7 17.87 -49.72 -22.91
CA LEU A 7 18.84 -49.09 -22.02
C LEU A 7 18.51 -49.54 -20.58
N GLY A 8 19.52 -50.10 -19.89
CA GLY A 8 19.38 -50.50 -18.49
C GLY A 8 19.05 -49.30 -17.63
N GLN A 9 18.09 -49.47 -16.72
CA GLN A 9 17.80 -48.48 -15.67
C GLN A 9 19.06 -48.27 -14.84
N THR A 10 19.66 -47.09 -14.94
CA THR A 10 20.75 -46.67 -14.07
C THR A 10 20.15 -46.32 -12.72
N SER A 11 20.72 -46.85 -11.64
CA SER A 11 20.27 -46.56 -10.27
C SER A 11 20.23 -45.05 -10.00
N PRO A 12 19.29 -44.57 -9.16
CA PRO A 12 19.25 -43.16 -8.77
C PRO A 12 20.59 -42.73 -8.15
N ALA A 13 21.05 -41.53 -8.49
CA ALA A 13 22.27 -40.97 -7.93
C ALA A 13 22.10 -40.82 -6.40
N ALA A 14 23.04 -41.39 -5.65
CA ALA A 14 23.08 -41.29 -4.19
C ALA A 14 23.61 -39.91 -3.77
N ALA A 15 22.79 -38.88 -3.89
CA ALA A 15 23.10 -37.54 -3.43
C ALA A 15 21.91 -36.95 -2.67
N ASP A 16 22.13 -36.59 -1.40
CA ASP A 16 21.08 -36.05 -0.51
C ASP A 16 20.69 -34.60 -0.85
N SER A 17 21.59 -33.85 -1.49
CA SER A 17 21.30 -32.52 -2.02
C SER A 17 22.21 -32.19 -3.20
N VAL A 18 21.72 -31.38 -4.13
CA VAL A 18 22.56 -30.82 -5.20
C VAL A 18 22.56 -29.30 -5.03
N ARG A 19 23.73 -28.75 -4.70
CA ARG A 19 23.94 -27.31 -4.59
C ARG A 19 24.52 -26.78 -5.90
N HIS A 20 24.17 -25.55 -6.26
CA HIS A 20 24.76 -24.83 -7.40
C HIS A 20 24.49 -25.41 -8.80
N ILE A 21 23.37 -26.09 -9.03
CA ILE A 21 22.93 -26.32 -10.42
C ILE A 21 22.64 -24.96 -11.04
N PRO A 22 23.28 -24.56 -12.16
CA PRO A 22 22.87 -23.37 -12.87
C PRO A 22 21.44 -23.62 -13.33
N SER A 23 20.50 -22.89 -12.74
CA SER A 23 19.12 -22.91 -13.22
C SER A 23 19.17 -22.54 -14.71
N ALA A 24 18.55 -23.33 -15.59
CA ALA A 24 18.26 -22.88 -16.93
C ALA A 24 17.19 -21.79 -16.82
N ILE A 25 17.61 -20.56 -16.51
CA ILE A 25 16.67 -19.47 -16.23
C ILE A 25 16.17 -18.94 -17.57
N ALA A 26 14.98 -19.39 -17.97
CA ALA A 26 14.18 -18.70 -18.97
C ALA A 26 13.62 -17.41 -18.36
N LEU A 27 14.48 -16.40 -18.14
CA LEU A 27 14.02 -15.07 -17.76
C LEU A 27 13.18 -14.51 -18.91
N ARG A 28 11.96 -14.08 -18.62
CA ARG A 28 11.14 -13.36 -19.60
C ARG A 28 11.89 -12.09 -20.00
N GLN A 29 12.01 -11.85 -21.31
CA GLN A 29 12.65 -10.64 -21.85
C GLN A 29 11.98 -9.34 -21.35
N ARG A 30 10.70 -9.41 -20.94
CA ARG A 30 9.99 -8.32 -20.27
C ARG A 30 9.35 -8.83 -18.97
N PRO A 31 9.84 -8.42 -17.80
CA PRO A 31 9.19 -8.69 -16.52
C PRO A 31 7.76 -8.13 -16.52
N THR A 32 6.82 -8.82 -15.88
CA THR A 32 5.47 -8.30 -15.65
C THR A 32 5.55 -7.00 -14.85
N VAL A 33 4.84 -5.96 -15.30
CA VAL A 33 4.80 -4.66 -14.61
C VAL A 33 4.18 -4.86 -13.22
N PRO A 34 4.92 -4.53 -12.14
CA PRO A 34 4.38 -4.64 -10.78
C PRO A 34 3.20 -3.70 -10.56
N GLY A 35 2.19 -4.14 -9.80
CA GLY A 35 1.05 -3.30 -9.43
C GLY A 35 1.46 -2.10 -8.55
N ILE A 36 0.59 -1.08 -8.46
CA ILE A 36 0.86 0.18 -7.73
C ILE A 36 1.18 -0.02 -6.24
N ARG A 37 0.70 -1.11 -5.64
CA ARG A 37 0.98 -1.48 -4.24
C ARG A 37 2.28 -2.26 -4.06
N SER A 38 2.94 -2.68 -5.15
CA SER A 38 4.20 -3.41 -5.06
C SER A 38 5.38 -2.45 -4.83
N THR A 39 6.23 -2.81 -3.88
CA THR A 39 7.51 -2.17 -3.58
C THR A 39 8.65 -3.17 -3.67
N VAL A 40 9.90 -2.68 -3.66
CA VAL A 40 11.09 -3.54 -3.52
C VAL A 40 10.94 -4.47 -2.32
N GLY A 41 10.54 -3.97 -1.15
CA GLY A 41 10.38 -4.78 0.06
C GLY A 41 9.33 -5.88 -0.03
N THR A 42 8.23 -5.66 -0.77
CA THR A 42 7.26 -6.74 -1.05
C THR A 42 7.75 -7.70 -2.11
N ALA A 43 8.50 -7.22 -3.11
CA ALA A 43 9.03 -8.04 -4.19
C ALA A 43 10.14 -8.98 -3.70
N THR A 44 10.90 -8.56 -2.69
CA THR A 44 12.01 -9.29 -2.09
C THR A 44 11.60 -10.08 -0.84
N GLU A 45 10.37 -9.93 -0.37
CA GLU A 45 9.85 -10.47 0.89
C GLU A 45 10.52 -9.90 2.16
N ALA A 46 11.54 -9.05 2.03
CA ALA A 46 12.27 -8.45 3.15
C ALA A 46 11.35 -7.64 4.08
N LEU A 47 10.28 -7.03 3.53
CA LEU A 47 9.31 -6.31 4.34
C LEU A 47 8.59 -7.22 5.35
N ASN A 48 8.39 -8.50 5.04
CA ASN A 48 7.74 -9.42 5.97
C ASN A 48 8.57 -9.63 7.24
N VAL A 49 9.89 -9.76 7.07
CA VAL A 49 10.83 -9.90 8.20
C VAL A 49 10.89 -8.60 8.99
N ILE A 50 10.94 -7.44 8.32
CA ILE A 50 10.90 -6.15 9.03
C ILE A 50 9.61 -6.00 9.85
N ARG A 51 8.45 -6.35 9.29
CA ARG A 51 7.17 -6.32 10.01
C ARG A 51 7.20 -7.21 11.26
N LEU A 52 7.81 -8.39 11.14
CA LEU A 52 8.02 -9.30 12.26
C LEU A 52 8.95 -8.68 13.32
N MET A 53 10.06 -8.06 12.91
CA MET A 53 10.96 -7.36 13.82
C MET A 53 10.25 -6.25 14.58
N PHE A 54 9.44 -5.41 13.91
CA PHE A 54 8.66 -4.38 14.59
C PHE A 54 7.70 -5.00 15.60
N SER A 55 6.97 -6.06 15.23
CA SER A 55 6.01 -6.73 16.12
C SER A 55 6.66 -7.39 17.36
N ARG A 56 7.82 -8.03 17.20
CA ARG A 56 8.45 -8.87 18.25
C ARG A 56 9.57 -8.19 19.03
N LEU A 57 10.33 -7.33 18.36
CA LEU A 57 11.52 -6.67 18.91
C LEU A 57 11.28 -5.17 19.15
N GLY A 58 10.15 -4.64 18.68
CA GLY A 58 9.83 -3.23 18.77
C GLY A 58 9.49 -2.75 20.17
N SER A 59 9.56 -1.43 20.32
CA SER A 59 9.16 -0.71 21.52
C SER A 59 7.81 -0.01 21.29
N PRO A 60 6.68 -0.58 21.75
CA PRO A 60 5.36 -0.01 21.58
C PRO A 60 5.10 1.14 22.58
N VAL A 61 4.13 2.00 22.27
CA VAL A 61 3.69 3.11 23.13
C VAL A 61 2.31 2.78 23.68
N CYS A 62 2.15 2.88 25.00
CA CYS A 62 0.85 2.65 25.64
C CYS A 62 -0.11 3.82 25.41
N PRO A 63 -1.43 3.64 25.63
CA PRO A 63 -2.42 4.72 25.48
C PRO A 63 -2.16 5.96 26.35
N ASN A 64 -1.43 5.80 27.45
CA ASN A 64 -1.02 6.89 28.34
C ASN A 64 0.28 7.58 27.90
N GLY A 65 0.86 7.20 26.74
CA GLY A 65 2.06 7.82 26.17
C GLY A 65 3.41 7.25 26.64
N HIS A 66 3.42 6.25 27.53
CA HIS A 66 4.67 5.61 27.97
C HIS A 66 5.20 4.65 26.91
N ARG A 67 6.48 4.80 26.55
CA ARG A 67 7.20 3.88 25.68
C ARG A 67 7.65 2.66 26.48
N VAL A 68 7.23 1.47 26.07
CA VAL A 68 7.57 0.20 26.72
C VAL A 68 8.83 -0.35 26.07
N SER A 69 9.87 -0.62 26.86
CA SER A 69 11.10 -1.24 26.36
C SER A 69 10.82 -2.61 25.73
N PRO A 70 11.64 -3.05 24.76
CA PRO A 70 11.56 -4.40 24.22
C PRO A 70 11.67 -5.44 25.32
N THR A 71 10.79 -6.44 25.31
CA THR A 71 10.81 -7.55 26.26
C THR A 71 10.37 -8.84 25.58
N LEU A 72 10.80 -9.99 26.10
CA LEU A 72 10.31 -11.29 25.65
C LEU A 72 8.80 -11.46 25.86
N ASP A 73 8.20 -10.76 26.82
CA ASP A 73 6.76 -10.84 27.08
C ASP A 73 5.94 -10.28 25.92
N ILE A 74 6.45 -9.26 25.22
CA ILE A 74 5.85 -8.75 23.98
C ILE A 74 5.86 -9.85 22.91
N ALA A 75 7.01 -10.49 22.71
CA ALA A 75 7.15 -11.57 21.72
C ALA A 75 6.23 -12.75 22.06
N LYS A 76 6.18 -13.18 23.31
CA LYS A 76 5.30 -14.28 23.77
C LYS A 76 3.83 -13.94 23.62
N ALA A 77 3.41 -12.72 23.99
CA ALA A 77 2.02 -12.29 23.83
C ALA A 77 1.56 -12.38 22.37
N MET A 78 2.46 -12.15 21.42
CA MET A 78 2.18 -12.25 19.99
C MET A 78 2.21 -13.69 19.43
N ASP A 79 2.76 -14.67 20.17
CA ASP A 79 2.75 -16.10 19.80
C ASP A 79 1.48 -16.82 20.26
N LEU A 80 0.67 -16.17 21.10
CA LEU A 80 -0.59 -16.73 21.58
C LEU A 80 -1.59 -16.93 20.42
N PRO A 81 -2.46 -17.96 20.47
CA PRO A 81 -3.47 -18.19 19.44
C PRO A 81 -4.40 -16.99 19.22
N ASN A 82 -4.80 -16.77 17.96
CA ASN A 82 -5.78 -15.73 17.61
C ASN A 82 -7.21 -16.29 17.73
N ASP A 83 -7.62 -16.65 18.94
CA ASP A 83 -8.94 -17.24 19.25
C ASP A 83 -9.85 -16.31 20.07
N GLY A 84 -9.38 -15.09 20.39
CA GLY A 84 -10.10 -14.10 21.19
C GLY A 84 -10.09 -14.36 22.70
N GLU A 85 -9.75 -15.58 23.14
CA GLU A 85 -9.67 -15.96 24.56
C GLU A 85 -8.24 -15.87 25.08
N SER A 86 -7.25 -16.22 24.26
CA SER A 86 -5.83 -16.25 24.62
C SER A 86 -5.24 -14.87 24.88
N GLY A 87 -5.89 -13.80 24.41
CA GLY A 87 -5.39 -12.43 24.58
C GLY A 87 -4.14 -12.13 23.75
N MET A 88 -4.08 -12.63 22.50
CA MET A 88 -2.99 -12.34 21.58
C MET A 88 -2.68 -10.83 21.52
N GLY A 89 -1.40 -10.51 21.68
CA GLY A 89 -0.88 -9.14 21.63
C GLY A 89 -1.20 -8.27 22.84
N MET A 90 -1.89 -8.79 23.86
CA MET A 90 -2.19 -8.03 25.08
C MET A 90 -0.96 -7.97 25.99
N ILE A 91 -0.44 -6.76 26.20
CA ILE A 91 0.69 -6.49 27.08
C ILE A 91 0.30 -5.50 28.18
N THR A 92 1.05 -5.50 29.28
CA THR A 92 0.84 -4.57 30.40
C THR A 92 1.98 -3.57 30.43
N CYS A 93 1.66 -2.28 30.47
CA CYS A 93 2.67 -1.24 30.59
C CYS A 93 3.33 -1.32 31.97
N PRO A 94 4.67 -1.47 32.08
CA PRO A 94 5.36 -1.57 33.37
C PRO A 94 5.31 -0.26 34.17
N THR A 95 5.11 0.87 33.51
CA THR A 95 5.11 2.21 34.15
C THR A 95 3.75 2.58 34.74
N CYS A 96 2.64 2.24 34.07
CA CYS A 96 1.30 2.69 34.49
C CYS A 96 0.28 1.57 34.68
N GLY A 97 0.66 0.30 34.45
CA GLY A 97 -0.20 -0.86 34.66
C GLY A 97 -1.35 -1.02 33.66
N VAL A 98 -1.51 -0.12 32.69
CA VAL A 98 -2.57 -0.25 31.67
C VAL A 98 -2.29 -1.48 30.80
N ARG A 99 -3.32 -2.28 30.57
CA ARG A 99 -3.30 -3.38 29.60
C ARG A 99 -3.72 -2.85 28.24
N PHE A 100 -2.92 -3.10 27.22
CA PHE A 100 -3.20 -2.64 25.86
C PHE A 100 -2.70 -3.65 24.82
N MET A 101 -3.24 -3.55 23.61
CA MET A 101 -2.88 -4.41 22.51
C MET A 101 -1.69 -3.81 21.77
N ALA A 102 -0.57 -4.53 21.72
CA ALA A 102 0.55 -4.20 20.84
C ALA A 102 0.23 -4.58 19.39
N PHE A 103 1.03 -4.09 18.44
CA PHE A 103 0.79 -4.36 17.01
C PHE A 103 1.38 -5.69 16.56
N ALA A 104 0.55 -6.50 15.89
CA ALA A 104 0.97 -7.74 15.25
C ALA A 104 1.73 -7.47 13.94
N ALA A 105 2.41 -8.48 13.39
CA ALA A 105 3.13 -8.33 12.11
C ALA A 105 2.16 -7.99 10.95
N GLU A 106 0.93 -8.49 11.00
CA GLU A 106 -0.17 -8.20 10.08
C GLU A 106 -0.56 -6.73 10.13
N ASP A 107 -0.57 -6.11 11.31
CA ASP A 107 -0.90 -4.68 11.44
C ASP A 107 0.10 -3.79 10.70
N PHE A 108 1.33 -4.26 10.47
CA PHE A 108 2.33 -3.56 9.68
C PHE A 108 2.27 -3.89 8.18
N ALA A 109 1.25 -4.59 7.69
CA ALA A 109 1.06 -4.83 6.26
C ALA A 109 0.30 -3.68 5.58
N PHE A 110 0.99 -2.80 4.87
CA PHE A 110 0.33 -1.72 4.13
C PHE A 110 -0.58 -2.22 2.98
N ASN A 111 -0.47 -3.49 2.58
CA ASN A 111 -1.35 -4.12 1.57
C ASN A 111 -2.60 -4.76 2.19
N SER A 112 -2.76 -4.75 3.51
CA SER A 112 -3.94 -5.23 4.22
C SER A 112 -4.34 -4.25 5.35
N THR A 113 -4.25 -4.67 6.62
CA THR A 113 -4.76 -3.93 7.80
C THR A 113 -3.91 -2.72 8.17
N GLY A 114 -2.64 -2.71 7.79
CA GLY A 114 -1.70 -1.63 8.06
C GLY A 114 -1.73 -0.47 7.07
N ALA A 115 -2.64 -0.51 6.10
CA ALA A 115 -2.75 0.50 5.05
C ALA A 115 -3.11 1.88 5.62
N CYS A 116 -2.47 2.93 5.11
CA CYS A 116 -2.90 4.30 5.37
C CYS A 116 -4.38 4.48 4.94
N PRO A 117 -5.26 5.01 5.81
CA PRO A 117 -6.69 5.11 5.53
C PRO A 117 -6.99 6.01 4.32
N THR A 118 -6.15 7.03 4.08
CA THR A 118 -6.33 8.01 3.02
C THR A 118 -5.96 7.47 1.63
N CYS A 119 -4.87 6.70 1.52
CA CYS A 119 -4.39 6.19 0.22
C CYS A 119 -4.58 4.69 0.03
N GLY A 120 -5.07 3.96 1.03
CA GLY A 120 -5.24 2.51 0.98
C GLY A 120 -3.93 1.77 0.66
N GLY A 121 -2.81 2.26 1.21
CA GLY A 121 -1.49 1.63 1.10
C GLY A 121 -0.72 1.89 -0.20
N THR A 122 -1.18 2.78 -1.08
CA THR A 122 -0.47 3.11 -2.33
C THR A 122 0.65 4.13 -2.11
N GLY A 123 0.58 4.93 -1.05
CA GLY A 123 1.47 6.07 -0.80
C GLY A 123 1.13 7.31 -1.62
N GLN A 124 0.26 7.17 -2.62
CA GLN A 124 -0.23 8.26 -3.45
C GLN A 124 -1.72 8.46 -3.19
N ALA A 125 -2.09 9.67 -2.80
CA ALA A 125 -3.50 10.01 -2.63
C ALA A 125 -3.99 10.73 -3.88
N ARG A 126 -5.22 10.43 -4.27
CA ARG A 126 -5.97 11.25 -5.19
C ARG A 126 -6.73 12.28 -4.36
N THR A 127 -6.24 13.52 -4.33
CA THR A 127 -6.83 14.61 -3.53
C THR A 127 -7.59 15.57 -4.43
N LEU A 128 -8.74 16.07 -3.97
CA LEU A 128 -9.47 17.10 -4.70
C LEU A 128 -8.67 18.40 -4.69
N ALA A 129 -8.47 18.97 -5.88
CA ALA A 129 -7.70 20.18 -6.06
C ALA A 129 -8.65 21.38 -5.99
N ALA A 130 -8.54 22.20 -4.94
CA ALA A 130 -9.46 23.32 -4.70
C ALA A 130 -9.49 24.30 -5.89
N ASN A 131 -8.32 24.62 -6.45
CA ASN A 131 -8.15 25.42 -7.68
C ASN A 131 -8.81 24.80 -8.92
N ARG A 132 -9.20 23.52 -8.92
CA ARG A 132 -9.93 22.88 -10.03
C ARG A 132 -11.42 22.80 -9.77
N LEU A 133 -11.84 22.83 -8.51
CA LEU A 133 -13.23 22.91 -8.11
C LEU A 133 -13.80 24.31 -8.37
N ILE A 134 -13.03 25.36 -8.06
CA ILE A 134 -13.37 26.76 -8.34
C ILE A 134 -12.15 27.41 -9.01
N PRO A 135 -12.01 27.29 -10.34
CA PRO A 135 -10.82 27.74 -11.06
C PRO A 135 -10.75 29.26 -11.24
N ASP A 136 -11.91 29.91 -11.38
CA ASP A 136 -12.00 31.35 -11.56
C ASP A 136 -12.94 31.92 -10.50
N GLN A 137 -12.34 32.61 -9.53
CA GLN A 137 -13.07 33.21 -8.40
C GLN A 137 -13.65 34.59 -8.75
N THR A 138 -13.35 35.13 -9.93
CA THR A 138 -13.92 36.39 -10.41
C THR A 138 -15.33 36.21 -11.00
N LEU A 139 -15.71 34.97 -11.29
CA LEU A 139 -17.05 34.61 -11.76
C LEU A 139 -18.03 34.51 -10.60
N THR A 140 -19.30 34.77 -10.90
CA THR A 140 -20.42 34.53 -9.99
C THR A 140 -20.77 33.05 -9.95
N ILE A 141 -21.47 32.60 -8.90
CA ILE A 141 -21.98 31.23 -8.83
C ILE A 141 -22.95 30.94 -9.98
N ARG A 142 -23.78 31.92 -10.38
CA ARG A 142 -24.71 31.78 -11.52
C ARG A 142 -23.98 31.59 -12.86
N GLN A 143 -22.84 32.27 -13.05
CA GLN A 143 -21.97 32.07 -14.22
C GLN A 143 -21.18 30.75 -14.15
N GLY A 144 -21.27 30.04 -13.03
CA GLY A 144 -20.69 28.73 -12.84
C GLY A 144 -19.23 28.77 -12.38
N ALA A 145 -18.90 29.69 -11.46
CA ALA A 145 -17.62 29.68 -10.74
C ALA A 145 -17.30 28.29 -10.15
N VAL A 146 -18.31 27.61 -9.60
CA VAL A 146 -18.20 26.26 -9.05
C VAL A 146 -18.25 25.21 -10.17
N ALA A 147 -17.09 24.78 -10.63
CA ALA A 147 -16.96 23.85 -11.75
C ALA A 147 -17.51 22.45 -11.43
N SER A 148 -17.49 22.01 -10.17
CA SER A 148 -18.04 20.70 -9.76
C SER A 148 -19.56 20.61 -9.86
N TRP A 149 -20.28 21.73 -9.81
CA TRP A 149 -21.74 21.76 -10.02
C TRP A 149 -22.16 21.61 -11.48
N ARG A 150 -21.21 21.70 -12.42
CA ARG A 150 -21.43 21.38 -13.84
C ARG A 150 -21.41 19.88 -14.13
N LEU A 151 -21.21 19.05 -13.11
CA LEU A 151 -21.32 17.60 -13.25
C LEU A 151 -22.77 17.18 -13.55
N PRO A 152 -22.98 16.09 -14.32
CA PRO A 152 -24.31 15.62 -14.67
C PRO A 152 -25.18 15.41 -13.42
N GLY A 153 -26.40 15.95 -13.44
CA GLY A 153 -27.34 15.84 -12.32
C GLY A 153 -27.19 16.88 -11.22
N ARG A 154 -26.28 17.86 -11.34
CA ARG A 154 -26.01 18.88 -10.32
C ARG A 154 -26.18 20.32 -10.79
N ASN A 155 -26.72 20.51 -12.00
CA ASN A 155 -26.93 21.82 -12.61
C ASN A 155 -27.90 22.72 -11.82
N PHE A 156 -28.68 22.17 -10.89
CA PHE A 156 -29.61 22.92 -10.05
C PHE A 156 -29.00 23.41 -8.72
N MET A 157 -27.76 23.04 -8.40
CA MET A 157 -27.09 23.43 -7.16
C MET A 157 -27.03 24.95 -6.91
N PRO A 158 -26.85 25.83 -7.92
CA PRO A 158 -26.95 27.27 -7.71
C PRO A 158 -28.29 27.73 -7.12
N PHE A 159 -29.41 27.08 -7.47
CA PHE A 159 -30.71 27.40 -6.90
C PHE A 159 -30.84 26.91 -5.45
N VAL A 160 -30.21 25.78 -5.12
CA VAL A 160 -30.13 25.30 -3.73
C VAL A 160 -29.29 26.26 -2.89
N ALA A 161 -28.15 26.71 -3.41
CA ALA A 161 -27.31 27.73 -2.77
C ALA A 161 -28.10 29.03 -2.53
N GLN A 162 -28.87 29.49 -3.51
CA GLN A 162 -29.74 30.65 -3.34
C GLN A 162 -30.81 30.45 -2.26
N ALA A 163 -31.41 29.26 -2.17
CA ALA A 163 -32.39 28.93 -1.13
C ALA A 163 -31.77 28.85 0.28
N ILE A 164 -30.47 28.56 0.38
CA ILE A 164 -29.69 28.62 1.63
C ILE A 164 -29.43 30.08 2.05
N GLY A 165 -29.55 31.04 1.13
CA GLY A 165 -29.23 32.44 1.34
C GLY A 165 -27.83 32.84 0.87
N ILE A 166 -27.15 31.97 0.10
CA ILE A 166 -25.87 32.30 -0.55
C ILE A 166 -26.16 33.23 -1.73
N ASP A 167 -25.44 34.34 -1.79
CA ASP A 167 -25.49 35.26 -2.92
C ASP A 167 -24.86 34.58 -4.14
N ILE A 168 -25.65 34.45 -5.21
CA ILE A 168 -25.21 33.79 -6.45
C ILE A 168 -24.86 34.76 -7.57
N ASP A 169 -25.07 36.06 -7.35
CA ASP A 169 -24.92 37.14 -8.33
C ASP A 169 -23.69 38.02 -8.06
N THR A 170 -23.05 37.87 -6.89
CA THR A 170 -21.75 38.48 -6.57
C THR A 170 -20.58 37.56 -6.98
N PRO A 171 -19.46 38.09 -7.49
CA PRO A 171 -18.24 37.31 -7.76
C PRO A 171 -17.79 36.51 -6.54
N PHE A 172 -17.32 35.28 -6.75
CA PHE A 172 -17.04 34.36 -5.64
C PHE A 172 -16.02 34.92 -4.63
N GLN A 173 -14.99 35.61 -5.10
CA GLN A 173 -13.96 36.25 -4.27
C GLN A 173 -14.50 37.40 -3.39
N ASP A 174 -15.61 38.03 -3.81
CA ASP A 174 -16.20 39.22 -3.17
C ASP A 174 -17.40 38.85 -2.28
N LEU A 175 -17.68 37.55 -2.13
CA LEU A 175 -18.75 37.07 -1.26
C LEU A 175 -18.48 37.40 0.22
N PRO A 176 -19.54 37.61 1.03
CA PRO A 176 -19.42 37.75 2.48
C PRO A 176 -18.69 36.56 3.10
N LYS A 177 -17.82 36.80 4.10
CA LYS A 177 -16.81 35.83 4.59
C LYS A 177 -17.34 34.46 5.01
N ASP A 178 -18.62 34.35 5.37
CA ASP A 178 -19.29 33.12 5.78
C ASP A 178 -19.80 32.26 4.60
N GLN A 179 -20.08 32.88 3.45
CA GLN A 179 -20.68 32.21 2.31
C GLN A 179 -19.70 31.34 1.49
N PRO A 180 -18.44 31.73 1.22
CA PRO A 180 -17.46 30.88 0.55
C PRO A 180 -17.25 29.56 1.29
N GLU A 181 -17.19 29.59 2.62
CA GLU A 181 -17.00 28.39 3.44
C GLU A 181 -18.20 27.43 3.31
N GLN A 182 -19.42 27.95 3.18
CA GLN A 182 -20.58 27.11 2.87
C GLN A 182 -20.50 26.47 1.47
N VAL A 183 -20.00 27.21 0.47
CA VAL A 183 -19.81 26.65 -0.88
C VAL A 183 -18.71 25.59 -0.90
N TRP A 184 -17.64 25.77 -0.13
CA TRP A 184 -16.55 24.79 -0.01
C TRP A 184 -16.96 23.58 0.83
N HIS A 185 -17.44 23.79 2.05
CA HIS A 185 -17.59 22.78 3.10
C HIS A 185 -18.98 22.74 3.75
N GLY A 186 -19.99 23.36 3.14
CA GLY A 186 -21.34 23.42 3.69
C GLY A 186 -21.99 22.06 3.93
N GLU A 187 -22.88 22.01 4.91
CA GLU A 187 -23.53 20.80 5.39
C GLU A 187 -24.54 20.21 4.39
N ARG A 188 -24.66 18.88 4.38
CA ARG A 188 -25.63 18.14 3.54
C ARG A 188 -27.04 18.30 4.11
N LYS A 189 -27.77 19.32 3.65
CA LYS A 189 -29.18 19.58 4.03
C LYS A 189 -30.09 19.57 2.82
N LYS A 190 -31.36 19.21 3.02
CA LYS A 190 -32.38 19.20 1.96
C LYS A 190 -33.16 20.51 1.97
N TYR A 191 -33.40 21.06 0.80
CA TYR A 191 -34.13 22.32 0.62
C TYR A 191 -35.21 22.15 -0.45
N ALA A 192 -36.30 22.90 -0.29
CA ALA A 192 -37.30 23.05 -1.33
C ALA A 192 -36.85 24.16 -2.30
N ILE A 193 -36.79 23.86 -3.58
CA ILE A 193 -36.34 24.80 -4.62
C ILE A 193 -37.29 24.85 -5.81
N ASN A 194 -37.30 26.00 -6.46
CA ASN A 194 -38.04 26.24 -7.69
C ASN A 194 -37.04 26.45 -8.83
N ILE A 195 -37.05 25.56 -9.81
CA ILE A 195 -36.14 25.61 -10.96
C ILE A 195 -36.92 26.14 -12.17
N PRO A 196 -36.62 27.35 -12.66
CA PRO A 196 -37.24 27.86 -13.88
C PRO A 196 -36.69 27.11 -15.10
N SER A 197 -37.57 26.52 -15.91
CA SER A 197 -37.21 25.90 -17.18
C SER A 197 -37.06 26.94 -18.29
N LYS A 198 -36.26 26.62 -19.31
CA LYS A 198 -36.14 27.42 -20.54
C LYS A 198 -37.47 27.60 -21.29
N THR A 199 -38.45 26.72 -21.05
CA THR A 199 -39.80 26.78 -21.61
C THR A 199 -40.79 27.58 -20.75
N GLY A 200 -40.33 28.22 -19.66
CA GLY A 200 -41.17 29.03 -18.76
C GLY A 200 -41.94 28.23 -17.70
N LYS A 201 -41.88 26.89 -17.73
CA LYS A 201 -42.45 26.04 -16.67
C LYS A 201 -41.54 26.03 -15.45
N ILE A 202 -42.12 26.17 -14.26
CA ILE A 202 -41.38 26.08 -12.98
C ILE A 202 -41.43 24.63 -12.50
N PHE A 203 -40.27 24.04 -12.26
CA PHE A 203 -40.15 22.72 -11.66
C PHE A 203 -39.91 22.87 -10.16
N HIS A 204 -40.83 22.36 -9.36
CA HIS A 204 -40.73 22.33 -7.91
C HIS A 204 -40.01 21.06 -7.47
N MET A 205 -39.01 21.18 -6.60
CA MET A 205 -38.34 20.05 -5.95
C MET A 205 -38.34 20.27 -4.44
N ASP A 206 -39.04 19.42 -3.70
CA ASP A 206 -39.23 19.60 -2.25
C ASP A 206 -38.03 19.09 -1.41
N HIS A 207 -37.19 18.24 -1.99
CA HIS A 207 -36.14 17.51 -1.29
C HIS A 207 -34.78 17.55 -2.01
N ALA A 208 -34.44 18.70 -2.61
CA ALA A 208 -33.13 18.87 -3.25
C ALA A 208 -32.02 18.87 -2.19
N GLN A 209 -31.14 17.89 -2.24
CA GLN A 209 -30.01 17.80 -1.32
C GLN A 209 -28.92 18.79 -1.74
N TYR A 210 -28.48 19.64 -0.82
CA TYR A 210 -27.34 20.51 -1.03
C TYR A 210 -26.05 19.72 -0.96
N GLU A 211 -25.19 19.95 -1.95
CA GLU A 211 -23.90 19.32 -2.07
C GLU A 211 -22.87 20.40 -2.39
N ASN A 212 -21.96 20.65 -1.45
CA ASN A 212 -20.88 21.62 -1.60
C ASN A 212 -19.89 21.22 -2.72
N ALA A 213 -18.93 22.09 -3.01
CA ALA A 213 -18.01 21.92 -4.13
C ALA A 213 -17.23 20.59 -4.08
N PHE A 214 -16.83 20.12 -2.89
CA PHE A 214 -16.10 18.87 -2.69
C PHE A 214 -17.02 17.65 -2.76
N ASN A 215 -18.09 17.64 -1.94
CA ASN A 215 -19.10 16.59 -1.89
C ASN A 215 -19.62 16.26 -3.28
N ALA A 216 -19.75 17.27 -4.14
CA ALA A 216 -20.23 17.08 -5.48
C ALA A 216 -19.40 16.12 -6.34
N VAL A 217 -18.08 16.17 -6.19
CA VAL A 217 -17.17 15.27 -6.91
C VAL A 217 -17.07 13.92 -6.20
N GLU A 218 -17.04 13.92 -4.87
CA GLU A 218 -16.93 12.69 -4.05
C GLU A 218 -18.14 11.77 -4.24
N ASP A 219 -19.35 12.30 -4.13
CA ASP A 219 -20.59 11.52 -4.27
C ASP A 219 -20.74 11.00 -5.71
N SER A 220 -20.41 11.85 -6.71
CA SER A 220 -20.41 11.43 -8.12
C SER A 220 -19.45 10.28 -8.40
N LEU A 221 -18.29 10.28 -7.74
CA LEU A 221 -17.32 9.20 -7.85
C LEU A 221 -17.79 7.93 -7.11
N ALA A 222 -18.38 8.07 -5.93
CA ALA A 222 -18.85 6.95 -5.12
C ALA A 222 -19.95 6.14 -5.82
N THR A 223 -20.81 6.80 -6.60
CA THR A 223 -21.93 6.14 -7.30
C THR A 223 -21.56 5.64 -8.71
N THR A 224 -20.49 6.18 -9.31
CA THR A 224 -20.16 5.93 -10.72
C THR A 224 -19.27 4.71 -10.90
N LYS A 225 -19.70 3.76 -11.76
CA LYS A 225 -18.89 2.62 -12.22
C LYS A 225 -18.39 2.76 -13.67
N ASN A 226 -18.75 3.84 -14.35
CA ASN A 226 -18.41 4.05 -15.77
C ASN A 226 -17.03 4.72 -15.92
N GLU A 227 -16.11 4.05 -16.61
CA GLU A 227 -14.74 4.49 -16.85
C GLU A 227 -14.66 5.91 -17.44
N ARG A 228 -15.51 6.24 -18.43
CA ARG A 228 -15.54 7.58 -19.06
C ARG A 228 -15.96 8.66 -18.07
N ALA A 229 -16.85 8.33 -17.13
CA ALA A 229 -17.28 9.27 -16.10
C ALA A 229 -16.19 9.44 -15.03
N ILE A 230 -15.49 8.36 -14.64
CA ILE A 230 -14.32 8.43 -13.74
C ILE A 230 -13.22 9.31 -14.36
N GLN A 231 -12.90 9.14 -15.65
CA GLN A 231 -11.92 9.98 -16.34
C GLN A 231 -12.32 11.46 -16.35
N ARG A 232 -13.61 11.78 -16.52
CA ARG A 232 -14.07 13.17 -16.39
C ARG A 232 -13.89 13.70 -14.98
N LEU A 233 -14.16 12.90 -13.94
CA LEU A 233 -14.00 13.29 -12.55
C LEU A 233 -12.51 13.49 -12.19
N ASN A 234 -11.61 12.69 -12.75
CA ASN A 234 -10.16 12.81 -12.54
C ASN A 234 -9.60 14.21 -12.88
N ARG A 235 -10.30 15.03 -13.69
CA ARG A 235 -9.90 16.43 -13.93
C ARG A 235 -9.87 17.27 -12.64
N PHE A 236 -10.76 16.98 -11.68
CA PHE A 236 -10.88 17.70 -10.41
C PHE A 236 -9.88 17.22 -9.35
N TYR A 237 -9.17 16.14 -9.64
CA TYR A 237 -8.23 15.55 -8.72
C TYR A 237 -6.79 15.85 -9.12
N GLU A 238 -5.95 16.01 -8.11
CA GLU A 238 -4.50 15.95 -8.22
C GLU A 238 -4.00 14.62 -7.66
N PHE A 239 -3.05 14.04 -8.37
CA PHE A 239 -2.39 12.80 -7.97
C PHE A 239 -1.04 13.19 -7.41
N GLY A 240 -0.86 12.97 -6.12
CA GLY A 240 0.34 13.39 -5.41
C GLY A 240 0.70 12.44 -4.29
N ILE A 241 1.75 12.82 -3.57
CA ILE A 241 2.15 12.13 -2.34
C ILE A 241 1.01 12.26 -1.33
N CYS A 242 0.64 11.15 -0.68
CA CYS A 242 -0.44 11.16 0.29
C CYS A 242 -0.14 12.15 1.43
N PRO A 243 -1.05 13.09 1.76
CA PRO A 243 -0.80 14.09 2.80
C PRO A 243 -0.78 13.49 4.22
N THR A 244 -1.40 12.32 4.42
CA THR A 244 -1.51 11.68 5.74
C THR A 244 -0.29 10.83 6.08
N CYS A 245 0.20 10.04 5.13
CA CYS A 245 1.34 9.15 5.36
C CYS A 245 2.64 9.66 4.71
N HIS A 246 2.59 10.78 4.00
CA HIS A 246 3.72 11.39 3.27
C HIS A 246 4.43 10.41 2.33
N GLY A 247 3.70 9.43 1.77
CA GLY A 247 4.25 8.42 0.87
C GLY A 247 4.65 7.10 1.54
N SER A 248 4.71 7.04 2.88
CA SER A 248 5.14 5.85 3.63
C SER A 248 4.20 4.64 3.52
N ARG A 249 2.95 4.84 3.07
CA ARG A 249 1.91 3.80 2.88
C ARG A 249 1.30 3.23 4.17
N PHE A 250 1.94 3.40 5.32
CA PHE A 250 1.48 2.89 6.60
C PHE A 250 0.43 3.80 7.27
N ALA A 251 -0.42 3.21 8.11
CA ALA A 251 -1.30 3.97 8.99
C ALA A 251 -0.49 4.74 10.06
N PRO A 252 -0.81 6.03 10.35
CA PRO A 252 -0.05 6.85 11.29
C PRO A 252 0.14 6.24 12.69
N LYS A 253 -0.85 5.50 13.19
CA LYS A 253 -0.77 4.82 14.50
C LYS A 253 0.41 3.86 14.62
N LEU A 254 0.80 3.22 13.52
CA LEU A 254 1.89 2.23 13.48
C LEU A 254 3.27 2.88 13.58
N LEU A 255 3.37 4.16 13.20
CA LEU A 255 4.62 4.90 13.23
C LEU A 255 5.08 5.26 14.65
N SER A 256 4.25 4.99 15.66
CA SER A 256 4.60 5.16 17.08
C SER A 256 5.54 4.05 17.61
N GLN A 257 5.51 2.87 16.97
CA GLN A 257 6.33 1.73 17.35
C GLN A 257 7.71 1.84 16.70
N HIS A 258 8.75 1.76 17.52
CA HIS A 258 10.13 2.00 17.08
C HIS A 258 11.01 0.77 17.26
N LEU A 259 11.99 0.62 16.37
CA LEU A 259 13.20 -0.17 16.55
C LEU A 259 14.36 0.82 16.57
N VAL A 260 15.14 0.87 17.64
CA VAL A 260 16.28 1.81 17.77
C VAL A 260 15.89 3.23 17.35
N ASP A 261 14.83 3.76 17.97
CA ASP A 261 14.24 5.08 17.69
C ASP A 261 13.74 5.36 16.26
N GLN A 262 13.77 4.37 15.37
CA GLN A 262 13.27 4.46 13.99
C GLN A 262 11.93 3.72 13.86
N ASN A 263 10.96 4.33 13.18
CA ASN A 263 9.71 3.68 12.82
C ASN A 263 9.84 2.86 11.52
N ILE A 264 8.83 2.04 11.23
CA ILE A 264 8.86 1.13 10.07
C ILE A 264 8.98 1.85 8.73
N ALA A 265 8.43 3.06 8.60
CA ALA A 265 8.54 3.84 7.38
C ALA A 265 9.99 4.29 7.16
N GLN A 266 10.63 4.82 8.21
CA GLN A 266 12.02 5.25 8.18
C GLN A 266 12.96 4.08 7.85
N VAL A 267 12.79 2.93 8.51
CA VAL A 267 13.58 1.72 8.20
C VAL A 267 13.33 1.23 6.77
N SER A 268 12.11 1.35 6.25
CA SER A 268 11.78 0.98 4.87
C SER A 268 12.34 1.95 3.83
N ASP A 269 12.55 3.22 4.21
CA ASP A 269 13.13 4.28 3.38
C ASP A 269 14.68 4.28 3.39
N MET A 270 15.31 3.51 4.28
CA MET A 270 16.76 3.29 4.23
C MET A 270 17.16 2.56 2.95
N THR A 271 18.31 2.93 2.38
CA THR A 271 18.95 2.12 1.35
C THR A 271 19.32 0.75 1.92
N LEU A 272 19.43 -0.29 1.08
CA LEU A 272 19.82 -1.62 1.57
C LEU A 272 21.18 -1.61 2.26
N THR A 273 22.11 -0.75 1.81
CA THR A 273 23.39 -0.53 2.50
C THR A 273 23.19 0.02 3.92
N GLN A 274 22.34 1.05 4.08
CA GLN A 274 22.02 1.62 5.39
C GLN A 274 21.29 0.61 6.27
N LEU A 275 20.33 -0.13 5.71
CA LEU A 275 19.61 -1.18 6.42
C LEU A 275 20.55 -2.29 6.92
N ALA A 276 21.51 -2.71 6.11
CA ALA A 276 22.51 -3.70 6.50
C ALA A 276 23.41 -3.19 7.65
N ALA A 277 23.73 -1.89 7.67
CA ALA A 277 24.49 -1.26 8.75
C ALA A 277 23.64 -1.07 10.04
N PHE A 278 22.32 -0.93 9.89
CA PHE A 278 21.38 -0.76 11.00
C PHE A 278 21.10 -2.07 11.75
N ILE A 279 21.18 -3.22 11.07
CA ILE A 279 20.92 -4.55 11.67
C ILE A 279 21.75 -4.80 12.96
N PRO A 280 23.08 -4.58 12.97
CA PRO A 280 23.87 -4.70 14.20
C PRO A 280 23.40 -3.78 15.33
N GLU A 281 22.95 -2.57 15.03
CA GLU A 281 22.48 -1.62 16.06
C GLU A 281 21.26 -2.18 16.80
N ILE A 282 20.34 -2.81 16.07
CA ILE A 282 19.16 -3.48 16.65
C ILE A 282 19.60 -4.57 17.64
N TYR A 283 20.57 -5.41 17.26
CA TYR A 283 21.06 -6.50 18.10
C TYR A 283 21.64 -6.01 19.44
N HIS A 284 22.42 -4.91 19.41
CA HIS A 284 23.05 -4.36 20.61
C HIS A 284 22.09 -3.56 21.49
N TRP A 285 21.06 -2.94 20.89
CA TRP A 285 20.04 -2.20 21.61
C TRP A 285 19.09 -3.12 22.41
N LEU A 286 18.92 -4.37 21.97
CA LEU A 286 18.03 -5.33 22.62
C LEU A 286 18.63 -5.90 23.93
N PRO A 287 17.77 -6.18 24.93
CA PRO A 287 18.16 -6.93 26.12
C PRO A 287 18.79 -8.30 25.81
N ALA A 288 19.70 -8.76 26.67
CA ALA A 288 20.47 -10.00 26.47
C ALA A 288 19.59 -11.25 26.32
N ASP A 289 18.45 -11.30 27.01
CA ASP A 289 17.48 -12.40 26.93
C ASP A 289 16.74 -12.46 25.58
N MET A 290 16.66 -11.34 24.86
CA MET A 290 16.05 -11.28 23.52
C MET A 290 17.03 -11.59 22.38
N GLN A 291 18.34 -11.65 22.65
CA GLN A 291 19.35 -11.79 21.60
C GLN A 291 19.21 -13.07 20.77
N SER A 292 18.78 -14.19 21.38
CA SER A 292 18.54 -15.44 20.64
C SER A 292 17.44 -15.27 19.60
N LEU A 293 16.29 -14.71 20.00
CA LEU A 293 15.17 -14.45 19.09
C LEU A 293 15.57 -13.43 18.01
N ALA A 294 16.30 -12.38 18.40
CA ALA A 294 16.78 -11.37 17.47
C ALA A 294 17.73 -11.98 16.44
N HIS A 295 18.61 -12.90 16.85
CA HIS A 295 19.56 -13.57 15.96
C HIS A 295 18.85 -14.29 14.81
N ASP A 296 17.81 -15.07 15.11
CA ASP A 296 17.07 -15.85 14.11
C ASP A 296 16.38 -14.93 13.08
N ILE A 297 15.69 -13.89 13.56
CA ILE A 297 14.99 -12.93 12.69
C ILE A 297 16.00 -12.12 11.84
N ILE A 298 17.12 -11.71 12.44
CA ILE A 298 18.19 -10.96 11.74
C ILE A 298 18.88 -11.84 10.70
N GLN A 299 19.13 -13.12 11.00
CA GLN A 299 19.67 -14.09 10.05
C GLN A 299 18.78 -14.20 8.82
N GLU A 300 17.47 -14.34 9.02
CA GLU A 300 16.49 -14.40 7.92
C GLU A 300 16.55 -13.13 7.06
N LEU A 301 16.52 -11.94 7.67
CA LEU A 301 16.63 -10.67 6.93
C LEU A 301 17.95 -10.59 6.15
N THR A 302 19.06 -10.99 6.77
CA THR A 302 20.39 -10.94 6.14
C THR A 302 20.47 -11.89 4.94
N GLN A 303 19.88 -13.08 5.03
CA GLN A 303 19.80 -14.03 3.92
C GLN A 303 18.94 -13.52 2.75
N LEU A 304 17.91 -12.71 3.03
CA LEU A 304 17.11 -12.05 1.99
C LEU A 304 17.90 -10.92 1.31
N LEU A 305 18.60 -10.10 2.08
CA LEU A 305 19.27 -8.89 1.57
C LEU A 305 20.57 -9.20 0.81
N LYS A 306 21.35 -10.18 1.26
CA LYS A 306 22.68 -10.46 0.71
C LYS A 306 22.68 -10.71 -0.81
N PRO A 307 21.86 -11.61 -1.38
CA PRO A 307 21.84 -11.82 -2.84
C PRO A 307 21.43 -10.58 -3.64
N ILE A 308 20.58 -9.73 -3.07
CA ILE A 308 20.14 -8.48 -3.71
C ILE A 308 21.31 -7.48 -3.76
N MET A 309 22.05 -7.37 -2.66
CA MET A 309 23.23 -6.51 -2.54
C MET A 309 24.37 -7.00 -3.44
N ASP A 310 24.63 -8.31 -3.49
CA ASP A 310 25.65 -8.93 -4.35
C ASP A 310 25.38 -8.69 -5.85
N LEU A 311 24.10 -8.52 -6.23
CA LEU A 311 23.68 -8.14 -7.58
C LEU A 311 23.74 -6.62 -7.83
N GLY A 312 24.33 -5.84 -6.92
CA GLY A 312 24.56 -4.41 -7.08
C GLY A 312 23.30 -3.55 -6.90
N LEU A 313 22.30 -4.03 -6.18
CA LEU A 313 21.05 -3.30 -5.89
C LEU A 313 21.05 -2.62 -4.51
N SER A 314 22.22 -2.41 -3.92
CA SER A 314 22.37 -1.91 -2.55
C SER A 314 21.86 -0.48 -2.32
N TYR A 315 21.74 0.31 -3.39
CA TYR A 315 21.21 1.69 -3.37
C TYR A 315 19.67 1.78 -3.32
N LEU A 316 18.96 0.66 -3.51
CA LEU A 316 17.50 0.63 -3.46
C LEU A 316 16.99 0.78 -2.01
N THR A 317 15.80 1.32 -1.86
CA THR A 317 15.05 1.31 -0.59
C THR A 317 13.92 0.29 -0.67
N LEU A 318 13.46 -0.23 0.47
CA LEU A 318 12.35 -1.20 0.51
C LEU A 318 11.00 -0.56 0.19
N SER A 319 10.86 0.74 0.45
CA SER A 319 9.68 1.56 0.14
C SER A 319 9.57 1.92 -1.35
N ARG A 320 10.66 1.84 -2.12
CA ARG A 320 10.67 2.22 -3.54
C ARG A 320 9.63 1.42 -4.31
N ALA A 321 8.78 2.14 -5.04
CA ALA A 321 7.71 1.54 -5.84
C ALA A 321 8.31 0.62 -6.90
N ALA A 322 7.84 -0.62 -6.99
CA ALA A 322 8.37 -1.60 -7.92
C ALA A 322 8.11 -1.20 -9.39
N ALA A 323 7.05 -0.43 -9.64
CA ALA A 323 6.74 0.15 -10.95
C ALA A 323 7.76 1.24 -11.40
N SER A 324 8.56 1.79 -10.47
CA SER A 324 9.61 2.79 -10.78
C SER A 324 10.98 2.16 -11.08
N LEU A 325 11.07 0.83 -11.05
CA LEU A 325 12.30 0.10 -11.32
C LEU A 325 12.53 -0.06 -12.81
N SER A 326 13.78 0.07 -13.23
CA SER A 326 14.22 -0.29 -14.56
C SER A 326 14.07 -1.78 -14.82
N THR A 327 14.00 -2.17 -16.09
CA THR A 327 13.95 -3.58 -16.50
C THR A 327 15.10 -4.39 -15.92
N GLY A 328 16.31 -3.83 -15.89
CA GLY A 328 17.50 -4.48 -15.32
C GLY A 328 17.42 -4.66 -13.81
N GLU A 329 16.91 -3.66 -13.07
CA GLU A 329 16.66 -3.78 -11.63
C GLU A 329 15.64 -4.89 -11.33
N LEU A 330 14.52 -4.93 -12.07
CA LEU A 330 13.50 -5.97 -11.90
C LEU A 330 14.04 -7.38 -12.18
N GLN A 331 14.84 -7.55 -13.24
CA GLN A 331 15.46 -8.83 -13.56
C GLN A 331 16.43 -9.28 -12.47
N ARG A 332 17.25 -8.38 -11.92
CA ARG A 332 18.17 -8.70 -10.82
C ARG A 332 17.43 -9.04 -9.52
N ILE A 333 16.32 -8.35 -9.20
CA ILE A 333 15.46 -8.73 -8.07
C ILE A 333 14.87 -10.13 -8.29
N GLN A 334 14.39 -10.45 -9.49
CA GLN A 334 13.89 -11.80 -9.79
C GLN A 334 14.99 -12.86 -9.66
N LEU A 335 16.18 -12.59 -10.18
CA LEU A 335 17.34 -13.47 -10.05
C LEU A 335 17.69 -13.73 -8.59
N SER A 336 17.68 -12.69 -7.75
CA SER A 336 17.96 -12.82 -6.31
C SER A 336 17.03 -13.83 -5.62
N ARG A 337 15.76 -13.91 -6.04
CA ARG A 337 14.78 -14.87 -5.51
C ARG A 337 15.07 -16.29 -5.98
N THR A 338 15.43 -16.47 -7.25
CA THR A 338 15.80 -17.79 -7.79
C THR A 338 17.06 -18.33 -7.13
N LEU A 339 18.03 -17.47 -6.81
CA LEU A 339 19.24 -17.86 -6.09
C LEU A 339 18.96 -18.34 -4.66
N ARG A 340 17.82 -17.95 -4.07
CA ARG A 340 17.38 -18.40 -2.74
C ARG A 340 16.70 -19.76 -2.75
N THR A 341 16.03 -20.14 -3.83
CA THR A 341 15.33 -21.42 -3.91
C THR A 341 16.37 -22.54 -4.09
N GLU A 342 16.79 -23.16 -2.98
CA GLU A 342 17.44 -24.47 -3.03
C GLU A 342 16.44 -25.49 -3.58
N THR A 343 16.68 -26.03 -4.77
CA THR A 343 15.81 -27.07 -5.33
C THR A 343 16.08 -28.39 -4.60
N PRO A 344 15.09 -29.02 -3.93
CA PRO A 344 15.27 -30.37 -3.41
C PRO A 344 15.53 -31.35 -4.57
N ALA A 345 16.39 -32.35 -4.35
CA ALA A 345 16.94 -33.24 -5.37
C ALA A 345 15.90 -34.03 -6.21
N SER A 346 14.62 -34.04 -5.79
CA SER A 346 13.51 -34.63 -6.53
C SER A 346 13.22 -33.95 -7.88
N PHE A 347 13.57 -32.67 -8.05
CA PHE A 347 13.36 -31.95 -9.32
C PHE A 347 14.37 -32.38 -10.41
N THR A 348 15.56 -32.86 -10.02
CA THR A 348 16.60 -33.34 -10.93
C THR A 348 16.22 -34.65 -11.61
N SER A 349 15.36 -35.46 -10.99
CA SER A 349 14.80 -36.68 -11.60
C SER A 349 13.95 -36.39 -12.84
N LEU A 350 13.23 -35.25 -12.85
CA LEU A 350 12.41 -34.81 -13.98
C LEU A 350 13.25 -34.21 -15.13
N MET A 351 14.40 -33.61 -14.83
CA MET A 351 15.27 -32.99 -15.85
C MET A 351 16.13 -33.99 -16.64
N ASN A 352 16.33 -35.22 -16.13
CA ASN A 352 17.09 -36.25 -16.85
C ASN A 352 16.29 -36.94 -17.98
N ARG A 353 15.15 -36.35 -18.39
CA ARG A 353 14.36 -36.75 -19.57
C ARG A 353 14.13 -35.56 -20.53
N PRO A 354 15.16 -35.04 -21.23
CA PRO A 354 14.97 -33.94 -22.19
C PRO A 354 14.18 -34.34 -23.45
N SER A 355 13.95 -35.64 -23.68
CA SER A 355 13.34 -36.14 -24.92
C SER A 355 11.84 -36.51 -24.82
N ALA A 356 11.20 -36.34 -23.66
CA ALA A 356 9.78 -36.70 -23.50
C ALA A 356 8.78 -35.54 -23.69
N CYS A 357 9.23 -34.29 -23.72
CA CYS A 357 8.33 -33.12 -23.81
C CYS A 357 8.44 -32.34 -25.13
N MET A 358 9.21 -32.82 -26.11
CA MET A 358 9.47 -32.11 -27.38
C MET A 358 9.17 -32.99 -28.60
N LEU A 359 7.99 -33.62 -28.65
CA LEU A 359 7.49 -34.28 -29.87
C LEU A 359 5.98 -34.56 -29.83
N GLN A 360 5.16 -33.57 -29.44
CA GLN A 360 3.70 -33.67 -29.56
C GLN A 360 3.08 -32.33 -29.99
N THR A 361 3.56 -31.74 -31.09
CA THR A 361 2.82 -30.65 -31.79
C THR A 361 3.13 -30.50 -33.28
N PHE A 362 3.57 -31.55 -33.97
CA PHE A 362 3.66 -31.54 -35.44
C PHE A 362 3.29 -32.91 -35.99
N LEU A 363 1.99 -33.10 -36.25
CA LEU A 363 1.39 -33.93 -37.31
C LEU A 363 -0.10 -34.10 -36.96
N ASP A 364 -0.91 -33.17 -37.43
CA ASP A 364 -2.34 -33.37 -37.78
C ASP A 364 -2.73 -32.20 -38.72
N CYS A 365 -2.43 -32.40 -40.01
CA CYS A 365 -3.11 -31.87 -41.19
C CYS A 365 -3.24 -33.04 -42.16
#